data_AF-A0A833XR48-F1
#
_entry.id   AF-A0A833XR48-F1
#
_cell.length_a   1.000
_cell.length_b   1.000
_cell.length_c   1.000
_cell.angle_alpha   90.00
_cell.angle_beta   90.00
_cell.angle_gamma   90.00
#
_symmetry.space_group_name_H-M   'P 1'
#
loop_
_entity.id
_entity.type
_entity.pdbx_description
1 polymer ?
#
loop_
_entity_poly.entity_id
_entity_poly.type
_entity_poly.pdbx_seq_one_letter_code
_entity_poly.pdbx_strand_id
1 'polypeptide(L)'
;MATHTSPSLSQPNPSIISSFSHAVTIKLTTYNFLLWKVQISAYLREQDLYCYVDGTLPYPPQFLPVVFDSPPKTNLDFLSWTRTNQLVLSVLFSSLSESVIGHVLSAITARELWLSLASMFASHSQAKEFRITNLSHSDQSIFDYFGKVKSLADILVATGNPFLDKEFVTYLLTGLGSANESFATSVTTRFESLSSHELYQLLLIHESRITHSSKNIFEPSVNYSASGGRDQCVRTFSRGGRQGRSRG
;
A
#
# COMPACT_ATOMS: atom_id res chain seq x y z
N MET A 1 -13.48 -22.80 -51.30
CA MET A 1 -12.39 -23.59 -50.70
C MET A 1 -11.36 -22.60 -50.19
N ALA A 2 -11.42 -22.25 -48.90
CA ALA A 2 -10.61 -21.17 -48.33
C ALA A 2 -9.25 -21.72 -47.86
N THR A 3 -8.17 -21.20 -48.42
CA THR A 3 -6.80 -21.53 -48.00
C THR A 3 -6.48 -20.79 -46.71
N HIS A 4 -6.44 -21.51 -45.58
CA HIS A 4 -5.90 -20.98 -44.34
C HIS A 4 -4.38 -20.84 -44.45
N THR A 5 -3.92 -19.61 -44.66
CA THR A 5 -2.49 -19.26 -44.62
C THR A 5 -2.04 -19.24 -43.16
N SER A 6 -1.44 -20.34 -42.67
CA SER A 6 -0.82 -20.37 -41.35
C SER A 6 0.30 -19.33 -41.27
N PRO A 7 0.40 -18.52 -40.21
CA PRO A 7 1.51 -17.61 -40.04
C PRO A 7 2.78 -18.42 -39.79
N SER A 8 3.75 -18.34 -40.71
CA SER A 8 5.03 -19.00 -40.54
C SER A 8 5.81 -18.33 -39.42
N LEU A 9 5.89 -18.97 -38.25
CA LEU A 9 6.75 -18.48 -37.17
C LEU A 9 8.22 -18.57 -37.59
N SER A 10 8.80 -17.40 -37.85
CA SER A 10 10.22 -17.20 -38.09
C SER A 10 11.04 -17.71 -36.90
N GLN A 11 12.23 -18.27 -37.18
CA GLN A 11 13.10 -18.79 -36.13
C GLN A 11 13.53 -17.66 -35.16
N PRO A 12 13.55 -17.92 -33.84
CA PRO A 12 13.95 -16.93 -32.86
C PRO A 12 15.44 -16.56 -33.04
N ASN A 13 15.68 -15.28 -33.34
CA ASN A 13 17.01 -14.75 -33.61
C ASN A 13 17.81 -14.60 -32.29
N PRO A 14 19.07 -15.07 -32.18
CA PRO A 14 19.82 -15.03 -30.92
C PRO A 14 20.14 -13.60 -30.44
N SER A 15 20.03 -12.60 -31.32
CA SER A 15 20.17 -11.18 -30.99
C SER A 15 19.13 -10.66 -29.99
N ILE A 16 17.95 -11.29 -29.89
CA ILE A 16 16.84 -10.83 -29.02
C ILE A 16 17.30 -10.71 -27.56
N ILE A 17 18.09 -11.66 -27.04
CA ILE A 17 18.57 -11.66 -25.65
C ILE A 17 19.55 -10.50 -25.39
N SER A 18 20.41 -10.20 -26.38
CA SER A 18 21.36 -9.08 -26.30
C SER A 18 20.62 -7.74 -26.38
N SER A 19 19.67 -7.59 -27.31
CA SER A 19 18.83 -6.39 -27.43
C SER A 19 17.98 -6.16 -26.17
N PHE A 20 17.45 -7.22 -25.56
CA PHE A 20 16.64 -7.11 -24.35
C PHE A 20 17.41 -6.48 -23.17
N SER A 21 18.67 -6.90 -22.98
CA SER A 21 19.54 -6.37 -21.91
C SER A 21 19.82 -4.87 -22.04
N HIS A 22 19.69 -4.32 -23.25
CA HIS A 22 19.78 -2.88 -23.51
C HIS A 22 18.42 -2.17 -23.46
N ALA A 23 17.32 -2.86 -23.80
CA ALA A 23 15.97 -2.30 -23.83
C ALA A 23 15.29 -2.21 -22.45
N VAL A 24 15.55 -3.16 -21.55
CA VAL A 24 14.95 -3.21 -20.21
C VAL A 24 16.02 -3.10 -19.13
N THR A 25 16.30 -1.86 -18.76
CA THR A 25 17.28 -1.49 -17.73
C THR A 25 16.73 -1.59 -16.29
N ILE A 26 15.42 -1.73 -16.14
CA ILE A 26 14.73 -1.73 -14.83
C ILE A 26 14.33 -3.16 -14.46
N LYS A 27 14.91 -3.68 -13.38
CA LYS A 27 14.48 -4.96 -12.80
C LYS A 27 13.14 -4.81 -12.07
N LEU A 28 12.26 -5.81 -12.20
CA LEU A 28 11.02 -5.90 -11.43
C LEU A 28 11.33 -6.05 -9.95
N THR A 29 10.68 -5.23 -9.14
CA THR A 29 10.70 -5.20 -7.67
C THR A 29 9.26 -5.15 -7.15
N THR A 30 9.08 -5.21 -5.83
CA THR A 30 7.76 -5.10 -5.18
C THR A 30 7.01 -3.77 -5.39
N TYR A 31 7.63 -2.77 -6.02
CA TYR A 31 7.12 -1.39 -6.11
C TYR A 31 6.94 -0.85 -7.53
N ASN A 32 7.50 -1.50 -8.56
CA ASN A 32 7.53 -0.97 -9.94
C ASN A 32 6.83 -1.88 -10.96
N PHE A 33 5.91 -2.74 -10.51
CA PHE A 33 5.23 -3.72 -11.37
C PHE A 33 4.52 -3.10 -12.57
N LEU A 34 3.82 -1.97 -12.40
CA LEU A 34 3.14 -1.32 -13.52
C LEU A 34 4.14 -0.81 -14.57
N LEU A 35 5.22 -0.15 -14.13
CA LEU A 35 6.27 0.38 -15.00
C LEU A 35 6.97 -0.75 -15.77
N TRP A 36 7.37 -1.81 -15.06
CA TRP A 36 7.97 -3.01 -15.65
C TRP A 36 7.02 -3.67 -16.66
N LYS A 37 5.74 -3.85 -16.29
CA LYS A 37 4.72 -4.47 -17.17
C LYS A 37 4.56 -3.68 -18.46
N VAL A 38 4.54 -2.35 -18.39
CA VAL A 38 4.50 -1.46 -19.57
C VAL A 38 5.75 -1.65 -20.43
N GLN A 39 6.96 -1.56 -19.85
CA GLN A 39 8.22 -1.73 -20.60
C GLN A 39 8.35 -3.10 -21.28
N ILE A 40 8.08 -4.19 -20.54
CA ILE A 40 8.12 -5.56 -21.08
C ILE A 40 7.07 -5.75 -22.17
N SER A 41 5.84 -5.28 -21.96
CA SER A 41 4.79 -5.41 -22.97
C SER A 41 5.09 -4.63 -24.25
N ALA A 42 5.73 -3.46 -24.15
CA ALA A 42 6.22 -2.72 -25.31
C ALA A 42 7.30 -3.50 -26.06
N TYR A 43 8.33 -3.97 -25.36
CA TYR A 43 9.42 -4.77 -25.95
C TYR A 43 8.91 -6.05 -26.64
N LEU A 44 8.04 -6.81 -25.97
CA LEU A 44 7.49 -8.04 -26.53
C LEU A 44 6.56 -7.79 -27.72
N ARG A 45 5.94 -6.60 -27.83
CA ARG A 45 5.15 -6.21 -29.01
C ARG A 45 6.03 -5.80 -30.18
N GLU A 46 7.14 -5.11 -29.93
CA GLU A 46 8.13 -4.75 -30.97
C GLU A 46 8.72 -6.00 -31.66
N GLN A 47 8.83 -7.11 -30.93
CA GLN A 47 9.37 -8.39 -31.43
C GLN A 47 8.28 -9.39 -31.87
N ASP A 48 6.99 -9.02 -31.89
CA ASP A 48 5.82 -9.91 -32.12
C ASP A 48 5.69 -11.09 -31.12
N LEU A 49 6.45 -11.09 -30.04
CA LEU A 49 6.50 -12.14 -29.00
C LEU A 49 5.39 -12.03 -27.94
N TYR A 50 4.64 -10.93 -27.89
CA TYR A 50 3.60 -10.70 -26.87
C TYR A 50 2.50 -11.80 -26.88
N CYS A 51 2.27 -12.45 -28.01
CA CYS A 51 1.32 -13.54 -28.17
C CYS A 51 1.59 -14.77 -27.26
N TYR A 52 2.85 -15.02 -26.90
CA TYR A 52 3.27 -16.08 -25.96
C TYR A 52 2.88 -15.79 -24.51
N VAL A 53 2.64 -14.53 -24.19
CA VAL A 53 2.39 -14.03 -22.83
C VAL A 53 0.91 -13.83 -22.58
N ASP A 54 0.21 -13.23 -23.55
CA ASP A 54 -1.25 -13.04 -23.52
C ASP A 54 -2.01 -14.38 -23.68
N GLY A 55 -1.38 -15.35 -24.37
CA GLY A 55 -1.98 -16.65 -24.67
C GLY A 55 -2.94 -16.63 -25.87
N THR A 56 -2.86 -15.59 -26.70
CA THR A 56 -3.55 -15.51 -27.99
C THR A 56 -3.04 -16.57 -28.98
N LEU A 57 -1.82 -17.07 -28.80
CA LEU A 57 -1.27 -18.16 -29.57
C LEU A 57 -1.38 -19.48 -28.77
N PRO A 58 -2.28 -20.41 -29.15
CA PRO A 58 -2.53 -21.63 -28.39
C PRO A 58 -1.35 -22.59 -28.46
N TYR A 59 -1.22 -23.45 -27.44
CA TYR A 59 -0.20 -24.50 -27.38
C TYR A 59 -0.40 -25.50 -28.54
N PRO A 60 0.55 -25.60 -29.49
CA PRO A 60 0.41 -26.49 -30.64
C PRO A 60 0.55 -27.97 -30.21
N PRO A 61 -0.17 -28.90 -30.87
CA PRO A 61 -0.07 -30.32 -30.54
C PRO A 61 1.34 -30.87 -30.83
N GLN A 62 1.86 -31.66 -29.91
CA GLN A 62 3.23 -32.22 -29.94
C GLN A 62 3.46 -33.17 -31.13
N PHE A 63 2.42 -33.90 -31.54
CA PHE A 63 2.45 -34.84 -32.65
C PHE A 63 1.42 -34.44 -33.70
N LEU A 64 1.76 -34.64 -34.97
CA LEU A 64 0.83 -34.49 -36.09
C LEU A 64 -0.23 -35.61 -36.03
N PRO A 65 -1.44 -35.40 -36.60
CA PRO A 65 -2.45 -36.45 -36.71
C PRO A 65 -1.87 -37.71 -37.37
N VAL A 66 -2.07 -38.86 -36.73
CA VAL A 66 -1.57 -40.14 -37.25
C VAL A 66 -2.31 -40.48 -38.55
N VAL A 67 -1.60 -40.37 -39.66
CA VAL A 67 -2.01 -40.99 -40.93
C VAL A 67 -1.67 -42.48 -40.84
N PHE A 68 -2.58 -43.34 -41.28
CA PHE A 68 -2.51 -44.81 -41.14
C PHE A 68 -1.10 -45.39 -41.36
N ASP A 69 -0.72 -46.32 -40.49
CA ASP A 69 0.57 -47.06 -40.45
C ASP A 69 1.86 -46.22 -40.40
N SER A 70 1.79 -44.91 -40.15
CA SER A 70 2.97 -44.06 -39.93
C SER A 70 3.31 -43.91 -38.44
N PRO A 71 4.60 -43.95 -38.03
CA PRO A 71 4.99 -43.60 -36.67
C PRO A 71 4.64 -42.13 -36.37
N PRO A 72 4.32 -41.78 -35.11
CA PRO A 72 3.87 -40.44 -34.75
C PRO A 72 4.95 -39.39 -35.05
N LYS A 73 4.69 -38.54 -36.05
CA LYS A 73 5.62 -37.50 -36.48
C LYS A 73 5.50 -36.29 -35.56
N THR A 74 6.60 -35.92 -34.90
CA THR A 74 6.67 -34.70 -34.08
C THR A 74 6.32 -33.48 -34.93
N ASN A 75 5.48 -32.61 -34.37
CA ASN A 75 5.14 -31.35 -35.01
C ASN A 75 6.33 -30.37 -34.93
N LEU A 76 6.79 -29.84 -36.07
CA LEU A 76 7.88 -28.86 -36.10
C LEU A 76 7.45 -27.53 -35.48
N ASP A 77 6.17 -27.17 -35.59
CA ASP A 77 5.62 -25.95 -34.99
C ASP A 77 5.62 -26.03 -33.46
N PHE A 78 5.50 -27.24 -32.89
CA PHE A 78 5.65 -27.46 -31.46
C PHE A 78 7.08 -27.20 -30.97
N LEU A 79 8.08 -27.58 -31.76
CA LEU A 79 9.49 -27.34 -31.42
C LEU A 79 9.86 -25.86 -31.57
N SER A 80 9.39 -25.17 -32.62
CA SER A 80 9.63 -23.73 -32.81
C SER A 80 8.90 -22.89 -31.76
N TRP A 81 7.65 -23.24 -31.42
CA TRP A 81 6.89 -22.63 -30.33
C TRP A 81 7.61 -22.79 -28.99
N THR A 82 8.01 -24.03 -28.64
CA THR A 82 8.66 -24.32 -27.36
C THR A 82 9.97 -23.54 -27.23
N ARG A 83 10.80 -23.52 -28.28
CA ARG A 83 12.06 -22.76 -28.32
C ARG A 83 11.84 -21.27 -28.11
N THR A 84 10.80 -20.71 -28.74
CA THR A 84 10.49 -19.27 -28.66
C THR A 84 9.88 -18.91 -27.29
N ASN A 85 8.97 -19.72 -26.76
CA ASN A 85 8.47 -19.59 -25.39
C ASN A 85 9.60 -19.62 -24.35
N GLN A 86 10.58 -20.52 -24.51
CA GLN A 86 11.74 -20.59 -23.61
C GLN A 86 12.66 -19.34 -23.73
N LEU A 87 12.76 -18.72 -24.91
CA LEU A 87 13.45 -17.43 -25.06
C LEU A 87 12.68 -16.29 -24.38
N VAL A 88 11.36 -16.22 -24.54
CA VAL A 88 10.52 -15.22 -23.83
C VAL A 88 10.60 -15.43 -22.32
N LEU A 89 10.62 -16.67 -21.85
CA LEU A 89 10.77 -17.02 -20.44
C LEU A 89 12.14 -16.60 -19.87
N SER A 90 13.25 -16.82 -20.58
CA SER A 90 14.58 -16.39 -20.12
C SER A 90 14.71 -14.86 -20.10
N VAL A 91 14.15 -14.18 -21.11
CA VAL A 91 13.97 -12.72 -21.16
C VAL A 91 13.19 -12.23 -19.93
N LEU A 92 12.02 -12.80 -19.64
CA LEU A 92 11.23 -12.45 -18.46
C LEU A 92 12.03 -12.66 -17.16
N PHE A 93 12.62 -13.83 -16.93
CA PHE A 93 13.41 -14.10 -15.72
C PHE A 93 14.60 -13.15 -15.55
N SER A 94 15.31 -12.80 -16.63
CA SER A 94 16.45 -11.86 -16.55
C SER A 94 16.04 -10.45 -16.10
N SER A 95 14.77 -10.08 -16.29
CA SER A 95 14.21 -8.79 -15.89
C SER A 95 13.72 -8.73 -14.44
N LEU A 96 13.84 -9.81 -13.67
CA LEU A 96 13.34 -9.87 -12.28
C LEU A 96 14.45 -9.57 -11.26
N SER A 97 14.10 -9.01 -10.10
CA SER A 97 14.98 -8.99 -8.92
C SER A 97 14.99 -10.35 -8.22
N GLU A 98 16.05 -10.63 -7.46
CA GLU A 98 16.16 -11.83 -6.61
C GLU A 98 14.97 -11.98 -5.65
N SER A 99 14.48 -10.87 -5.10
CA SER A 99 13.30 -10.83 -4.23
C SER A 99 11.99 -11.23 -4.92
N VAL A 100 11.90 -11.16 -6.24
CA VAL A 100 10.72 -11.57 -7.02
C VAL A 100 10.91 -12.97 -7.63
N ILE A 101 12.12 -13.29 -8.14
CA ILE A 101 12.44 -14.60 -8.73
C ILE A 101 12.06 -15.74 -7.79
N GLY A 102 12.41 -15.63 -6.50
CA GLY A 102 12.15 -16.66 -5.49
C GLY A 102 10.68 -17.11 -5.39
N HIS A 103 9.72 -16.26 -5.78
CA HIS A 103 8.29 -16.53 -5.71
C HIS A 103 7.71 -17.19 -6.96
N VAL A 104 8.46 -17.23 -8.08
CA VAL A 104 7.92 -17.66 -9.40
C VAL A 104 8.82 -18.68 -10.12
N LEU A 105 9.76 -19.30 -9.39
CA LEU A 105 10.65 -20.36 -9.88
C LEU A 105 9.94 -21.60 -10.45
N SER A 106 8.67 -21.84 -10.09
CA SER A 106 7.90 -22.99 -10.57
C SER A 106 7.33 -22.83 -11.98
N ALA A 107 7.36 -21.64 -12.56
CA ALA A 107 6.72 -21.37 -13.86
C ALA A 107 7.54 -21.95 -15.03
N ILE A 108 6.91 -22.81 -15.83
CA ILE A 108 7.54 -23.55 -16.94
C ILE A 108 7.27 -22.85 -18.29
N THR A 109 6.27 -21.98 -18.36
CA THR A 109 5.90 -21.21 -19.57
C THR A 109 5.91 -19.70 -19.32
N ALA A 110 6.16 -18.91 -20.37
CA ALA A 110 6.16 -17.46 -20.29
C ALA A 110 4.80 -16.89 -19.83
N ARG A 111 3.70 -17.52 -20.29
CA ARG A 111 2.33 -17.21 -19.88
C ARG A 111 2.09 -17.47 -18.40
N GLU A 112 2.52 -18.63 -17.90
CA GLU A 112 2.39 -19.00 -16.49
C GLU A 112 3.18 -18.04 -15.58
N LEU A 113 4.41 -17.71 -15.96
CA LEU A 113 5.25 -16.72 -15.28
C LEU A 113 4.57 -15.36 -15.21
N TRP A 114 4.01 -14.88 -16.33
CA TRP A 114 3.30 -13.61 -16.42
C TRP A 114 2.01 -13.57 -15.59
N LEU A 115 1.20 -14.63 -15.64
CA LEU A 115 -0.02 -14.75 -14.85
C LEU A 115 0.28 -14.86 -13.35
N SER A 116 1.31 -15.61 -12.98
CA SER A 116 1.74 -15.75 -11.57
C SER A 116 2.25 -14.42 -11.03
N LEU A 117 3.06 -13.68 -11.79
CA LEU A 117 3.46 -12.31 -11.43
C LEU A 117 2.23 -11.39 -11.27
N ALA A 118 1.32 -11.36 -12.24
CA ALA A 118 0.11 -10.55 -12.16
C ALA A 118 -0.76 -10.89 -10.94
N SER A 119 -0.92 -12.18 -10.63
CA SER A 119 -1.63 -12.67 -9.45
C SER A 119 -0.94 -12.27 -8.15
N MET A 120 0.38 -12.47 -8.04
CA MET A 120 1.17 -12.12 -6.87
C MET A 120 1.08 -10.61 -6.56
N PHE A 121 1.19 -9.75 -7.57
CA PHE A 121 1.07 -8.31 -7.39
C PHE A 121 -0.37 -7.86 -7.08
N ALA A 122 -1.39 -8.53 -7.64
CA ALA A 122 -2.78 -8.30 -7.26
C ALA A 122 -3.05 -8.68 -5.79
N SER A 123 -2.64 -9.87 -5.35
CA SER A 123 -2.73 -10.29 -3.94
C SER A 123 -1.95 -9.36 -3.00
N HIS A 124 -0.77 -8.90 -3.43
CA HIS A 124 0.04 -7.97 -2.65
C HIS A 124 -0.59 -6.57 -2.55
N SER A 125 -1.33 -6.14 -3.58
CA SER A 125 -2.17 -4.93 -3.53
C SER A 125 -3.33 -5.11 -2.55
N GLN A 126 -4.09 -6.20 -2.68
CA GLN A 126 -5.24 -6.49 -1.81
C GLN A 126 -4.83 -6.62 -0.33
N ALA A 127 -3.67 -7.23 -0.05
CA ALA A 127 -3.12 -7.32 1.30
C ALA A 127 -2.70 -5.95 1.87
N LYS A 128 -2.24 -5.00 1.04
CA LYS A 128 -1.94 -3.62 1.46
C LYS A 128 -3.20 -2.82 1.74
N GLU A 129 -4.21 -2.94 0.90
CA GLU A 129 -5.54 -2.35 1.11
C GLU A 129 -6.16 -2.86 2.43
N PHE A 130 -6.19 -4.18 2.64
CA PHE A 130 -6.64 -4.78 3.90
C PHE A 130 -5.80 -4.35 5.11
N ARG A 131 -4.50 -4.11 4.93
CA ARG A 131 -3.64 -3.57 6.00
C ARG A 131 -3.95 -2.11 6.33
N ILE A 132 -4.40 -1.32 5.35
CA ILE A 132 -4.87 0.05 5.57
C ILE A 132 -6.22 0.05 6.28
N THR A 133 -7.17 -0.80 5.90
CA THR A 133 -8.50 -0.87 6.56
C THR A 133 -8.41 -1.33 8.02
N ASN A 134 -7.45 -2.18 8.36
CA ASN A 134 -7.21 -2.67 9.72
C ASN A 134 -6.14 -1.89 10.49
N LEU A 135 -5.62 -0.79 9.94
CA LEU A 135 -4.67 0.08 10.64
C LEU A 135 -5.44 0.95 11.64
N SER A 136 -5.38 0.58 12.92
CA SER A 136 -5.93 1.38 14.02
C SER A 136 -4.94 2.45 14.50
N HIS A 137 -5.48 3.61 14.85
CA HIS A 137 -4.78 4.68 15.57
C HIS A 137 -4.42 4.29 17.02
N SER A 138 -5.00 3.20 17.56
CA SER A 138 -5.11 2.88 19.00
C SER A 138 -3.86 3.06 19.85
N ASP A 139 -2.66 2.92 19.29
CA ASP A 139 -1.40 2.83 20.04
C ASP A 139 -0.29 3.80 19.56
N GLN A 140 -0.61 4.76 18.67
CA GLN A 140 0.39 5.61 17.98
C GLN A 140 -0.05 7.08 17.84
N SER A 141 0.92 7.97 17.53
CA SER A 141 0.63 9.38 17.21
C SER A 141 -0.08 9.52 15.86
N ILE A 142 -0.84 10.61 15.66
CA ILE A 142 -1.46 10.90 14.35
C ILE A 142 -0.40 11.02 13.25
N PHE A 143 0.77 11.59 13.58
CA PHE A 143 1.89 11.73 12.65
C PHE A 143 2.35 10.37 12.12
N ASP A 144 2.63 9.41 13.01
CA ASP A 144 3.10 8.07 12.65
C ASP A 144 2.02 7.28 11.90
N TYR A 145 0.77 7.41 12.35
CA TYR A 145 -0.40 6.79 11.72
C TYR A 145 -0.59 7.28 10.27
N PHE A 146 -0.63 8.61 10.07
CA PHE A 146 -0.76 9.21 8.74
C PHE A 146 0.41 8.86 7.84
N GLY A 147 1.65 8.88 8.35
CA GLY A 147 2.84 8.46 7.61
C GLY A 147 2.76 7.01 7.13
N LYS A 148 2.25 6.09 7.97
CA LYS A 148 2.04 4.68 7.61
C LYS A 148 0.97 4.51 6.54
N VAL A 149 -0.21 5.13 6.70
CA VAL A 149 -1.28 5.03 5.70
C VAL A 149 -0.85 5.66 4.37
N LYS A 150 -0.18 6.82 4.41
CA LYS A 150 0.37 7.45 3.21
C LYS A 150 1.41 6.58 2.52
N SER A 151 2.38 6.00 3.23
CA SER A 151 3.39 5.12 2.61
C SER A 151 2.76 3.89 1.95
N LEU A 152 1.71 3.29 2.54
CA LEU A 152 0.99 2.18 1.93
C LEU A 152 0.19 2.62 0.70
N ALA A 153 -0.40 3.82 0.71
CA ALA A 153 -1.07 4.41 -0.47
C ALA A 153 -0.08 4.72 -1.61
N ASP A 154 1.07 5.33 -1.31
CA ASP A 154 2.13 5.61 -2.30
C ASP A 154 2.63 4.31 -2.96
N ILE A 155 2.78 3.24 -2.17
CA ILE A 155 3.13 1.91 -2.65
C ILE A 155 2.03 1.29 -3.55
N LEU A 156 0.75 1.54 -3.24
CA LEU A 156 -0.39 1.06 -4.03
C LEU A 156 -0.49 1.79 -5.38
N VAL A 157 -0.31 3.12 -5.38
CA VAL A 157 -0.14 3.94 -6.60
C VAL A 157 0.97 3.36 -7.48
N ALA A 158 2.14 3.06 -6.91
CA ALA A 158 3.28 2.50 -7.65
C ALA A 158 3.05 1.05 -8.15
N THR A 159 2.20 0.28 -7.46
CA THR A 159 1.75 -1.06 -7.90
C THR A 159 0.71 -0.97 -9.04
N GLY A 160 0.13 0.21 -9.28
CA GLY A 160 -0.85 0.47 -10.34
C GLY A 160 -2.32 0.45 -9.89
N ASN A 161 -2.56 0.40 -8.58
CA ASN A 161 -3.88 0.48 -7.97
C ASN A 161 -3.96 1.73 -7.06
N PRO A 162 -4.00 2.94 -7.64
CA PRO A 162 -4.14 4.18 -6.86
C PRO A 162 -5.53 4.23 -6.20
N PHE A 163 -5.61 4.76 -4.98
CA PHE A 163 -6.89 5.14 -4.39
C PHE A 163 -7.46 6.39 -5.06
N LEU A 164 -8.78 6.48 -5.12
CA LEU A 164 -9.47 7.76 -5.27
C LEU A 164 -9.30 8.57 -3.97
N ASP A 165 -9.17 9.90 -4.05
CA ASP A 165 -9.00 10.75 -2.86
C ASP A 165 -10.10 10.53 -1.80
N LYS A 166 -11.33 10.25 -2.25
CA LYS A 166 -12.48 9.92 -1.41
C LYS A 166 -12.31 8.61 -0.64
N GLU A 167 -11.69 7.60 -1.26
CA GLU A 167 -11.39 6.32 -0.63
C GLU A 167 -10.28 6.51 0.41
N PHE A 168 -9.19 7.21 0.06
CA PHE A 168 -8.10 7.53 0.99
C PHE A 168 -8.61 8.26 2.24
N VAL A 169 -9.48 9.27 2.06
CA VAL A 169 -10.17 9.96 3.16
C VAL A 169 -11.00 8.99 3.99
N THR A 170 -11.82 8.15 3.36
CA THR A 170 -12.69 7.19 4.06
C THR A 170 -11.88 6.19 4.88
N TYR A 171 -10.84 5.59 4.30
CA TYR A 171 -9.97 4.63 4.99
C TYR A 171 -9.25 5.26 6.19
N LEU A 172 -8.68 6.46 6.02
CA LEU A 172 -8.02 7.16 7.11
C LEU A 172 -9.00 7.46 8.26
N LEU A 173 -10.25 7.82 7.94
CA LEU A 173 -11.28 8.06 8.97
C LEU A 173 -11.71 6.77 9.68
N THR A 174 -11.82 5.63 8.97
CA THR A 174 -12.18 4.34 9.60
C THR A 174 -11.14 3.84 10.60
N GLY A 175 -9.85 4.14 10.40
CA GLY A 175 -8.78 3.71 11.31
C GLY A 175 -8.58 4.58 12.55
N LEU A 176 -9.24 5.75 12.66
CA LEU A 176 -9.09 6.65 13.81
C LEU A 176 -9.64 6.10 15.14
N GLY A 177 -10.43 5.02 15.09
CA GLY A 177 -11.02 4.36 16.26
C GLY A 177 -12.16 5.13 16.92
N SER A 178 -12.87 4.46 17.84
CA SER A 178 -14.08 5.00 18.48
C SER A 178 -13.86 6.29 19.29
N ALA A 179 -12.66 6.49 19.85
CA ALA A 179 -12.30 7.71 20.57
C ALA A 179 -12.39 9.00 19.71
N ASN A 180 -12.29 8.85 18.38
CA ASN A 180 -12.32 9.94 17.40
C ASN A 180 -13.58 9.90 16.50
N GLU A 181 -14.57 9.07 16.82
CA GLU A 181 -15.75 8.82 15.97
C GLU A 181 -16.59 10.10 15.73
N SER A 182 -16.64 11.00 16.72
CA SER A 182 -17.30 12.31 16.59
C SER A 182 -16.62 13.23 15.57
N PHE A 183 -15.28 13.20 15.50
CA PHE A 183 -14.51 13.87 14.46
C PHE A 183 -14.73 13.21 13.09
N ALA A 184 -14.66 11.88 13.01
CA ALA A 184 -14.92 11.16 11.77
C ALA A 184 -16.33 11.42 11.22
N THR A 185 -17.35 11.52 12.08
CA THR A 185 -18.73 11.87 11.70
C THR A 185 -18.82 13.32 11.22
N SER A 186 -18.17 14.26 11.91
CA SER A 186 -18.12 15.68 11.49
C SER A 186 -17.43 15.87 10.13
N VAL A 187 -16.41 15.06 9.85
CA VAL A 187 -15.68 15.10 8.56
C VAL A 187 -16.48 14.42 7.44
N THR A 188 -17.12 13.27 7.69
CA THR A 188 -17.91 12.55 6.67
C THR A 188 -19.24 13.19 6.34
N THR A 189 -19.87 13.92 7.27
CA THR A 189 -21.12 14.66 7.02
C THR A 189 -20.90 15.97 6.26
N ARG A 190 -19.65 16.38 6.02
CA ARG A 190 -19.31 17.59 5.29
C ARG A 190 -19.54 17.40 3.78
N PHE A 191 -20.27 18.34 3.16
CA PHE A 191 -20.66 18.28 1.74
C PHE A 191 -19.48 18.43 0.75
N GLU A 192 -18.40 19.06 1.20
CA GLU A 192 -17.24 19.41 0.38
C GLU A 192 -16.16 18.32 0.43
N SER A 193 -15.62 17.93 -0.74
CA SER A 193 -14.59 16.91 -0.83
C SER A 193 -13.25 17.42 -0.29
N LEU A 194 -12.87 16.96 0.90
CA LEU A 194 -11.59 17.29 1.52
C LEU A 194 -10.41 16.65 0.80
N SER A 195 -9.33 17.42 0.62
CA SER A 195 -8.04 16.86 0.23
C SER A 195 -7.39 16.10 1.38
N SER A 196 -6.50 15.17 1.04
CA SER A 196 -5.67 14.44 2.02
C SER A 196 -4.82 15.37 2.91
N HIS A 197 -4.43 16.54 2.39
CA HIS A 197 -3.66 17.54 3.12
C HIS A 197 -4.51 18.32 4.15
N GLU A 198 -5.70 18.78 3.76
CA GLU A 198 -6.62 19.48 4.68
C GLU A 198 -7.08 18.55 5.81
N LEU A 199 -7.35 17.29 5.48
CA LEU A 199 -7.76 16.31 6.48
C LEU A 199 -6.62 16.03 7.48
N TYR A 200 -5.36 15.95 7.02
CA TYR A 200 -4.20 15.87 7.89
C TYR A 200 -4.05 17.10 8.81
N GLN A 201 -4.26 18.32 8.29
CA GLN A 201 -4.27 19.54 9.10
C GLN A 201 -5.38 19.50 10.18
N LEU A 202 -6.59 19.08 9.82
CA LEU A 202 -7.71 18.95 10.75
C LEU A 202 -7.43 17.90 11.84
N LEU A 203 -6.75 16.80 11.51
CA LEU A 203 -6.35 15.78 12.47
C LEU A 203 -5.31 16.30 13.47
N LEU A 204 -4.28 17.02 13.04
CA LEU A 204 -3.31 17.63 13.96
C LEU A 204 -3.98 18.66 14.90
N ILE A 205 -4.95 19.43 14.39
CA ILE A 205 -5.77 20.32 15.21
C ILE A 205 -6.60 19.52 16.23
N HIS A 206 -7.13 18.35 15.85
CA HIS A 206 -7.88 17.48 16.75
C HIS A 206 -6.98 16.88 17.87
N GLU A 207 -5.78 16.40 17.53
CA GLU A 207 -4.80 15.86 18.48
C GLU A 207 -4.38 16.90 19.52
N SER A 208 -4.09 18.13 19.07
CA SER A 208 -3.76 19.24 19.98
C SER A 208 -4.93 19.56 20.93
N ARG A 209 -6.18 19.53 20.44
CA ARG A 209 -7.37 19.74 21.28
C ARG A 209 -7.58 18.62 22.29
N ILE A 210 -7.43 17.35 21.91
CA ILE A 210 -7.54 16.22 22.83
C ILE A 210 -6.45 16.29 23.89
N THR A 211 -5.20 16.55 23.51
CA THR A 211 -4.06 16.61 24.45
C THR A 211 -4.11 17.82 25.39
N HIS A 212 -4.71 18.94 24.98
CA HIS A 212 -5.03 20.05 25.89
C HIS A 212 -6.23 19.75 26.81
N SER A 213 -7.28 19.11 26.29
CA SER A 213 -8.46 18.74 27.08
C SER A 213 -8.13 17.68 28.15
N SER A 214 -7.32 16.68 27.82
CA SER A 214 -6.92 15.64 28.78
C SER A 214 -6.05 16.18 29.91
N LYS A 215 -5.16 17.16 29.63
CA LYS A 215 -4.39 17.87 30.66
C LYS A 215 -5.29 18.67 31.60
N ASN A 216 -6.30 19.37 31.09
CA ASN A 216 -7.25 20.13 31.90
C ASN A 216 -8.14 19.27 32.82
N ILE A 217 -8.25 17.97 32.58
CA ILE A 217 -9.01 17.04 33.45
C ILE A 217 -8.17 16.59 34.66
N PHE A 218 -6.84 16.71 34.59
CA PHE A 218 -5.91 16.24 35.64
C PHE A 218 -5.39 17.32 36.58
N GLU A 219 -5.72 18.60 36.39
CA GLU A 219 -5.53 19.63 37.43
C GLU A 219 -6.78 19.71 38.32
N PRO A 220 -6.75 19.17 39.56
CA PRO A 220 -7.79 19.49 40.53
C PRO A 220 -7.69 20.98 40.84
N SER A 221 -8.78 21.73 40.64
CA SER A 221 -8.82 23.15 40.92
C SER A 221 -8.62 23.41 42.41
N VAL A 222 -7.38 23.77 42.78
CA VAL A 222 -7.05 24.17 44.15
C VAL A 222 -7.66 25.55 44.39
N ASN A 223 -8.91 25.57 44.87
CA ASN A 223 -9.57 26.76 45.37
C ASN A 223 -8.80 27.28 46.59
N TYR A 224 -7.83 28.16 46.34
CA TYR A 224 -7.04 28.82 47.38
C TYR A 224 -7.90 29.85 48.10
N SER A 225 -8.59 29.42 49.16
CA SER A 225 -9.30 30.30 50.08
C SER A 225 -8.30 31.07 50.96
N ALA A 226 -7.78 32.17 50.40
CA ALA A 226 -7.00 33.14 51.16
C ALA A 226 -7.86 33.74 52.28
N SER A 227 -7.71 33.22 53.50
CA SER A 227 -8.30 33.80 54.71
C SER A 227 -7.57 35.11 55.04
N GLY A 228 -7.94 36.18 54.33
CA GLY A 228 -7.44 37.52 54.56
C GLY A 228 -7.82 38.00 55.96
N GLY A 229 -6.82 38.34 56.77
CA GLY A 229 -7.03 38.83 58.12
C GLY A 229 -7.89 40.10 58.15
N ARG A 230 -8.67 40.24 59.22
CA ARG A 230 -9.28 41.51 59.61
C ARG A 230 -8.90 41.83 61.04
N ASP A 231 -7.95 42.76 61.17
CA ASP A 231 -7.76 43.48 62.42
C ASP A 231 -9.06 44.18 62.81
N GLN A 232 -9.57 43.89 64.00
CA GLN A 232 -10.49 44.77 64.70
C GLN A 232 -10.01 44.99 66.14
N CYS A 233 -9.27 46.08 66.31
CA CYS A 233 -9.01 46.67 67.61
C CYS A 233 -10.33 47.21 68.19
N VAL A 234 -10.88 46.52 69.20
CA VAL A 234 -11.97 47.04 70.02
C VAL A 234 -11.46 47.25 71.44
N ARG A 235 -11.34 48.52 71.82
CA ARG A 235 -11.07 48.93 73.21
C ARG A 235 -12.34 48.74 74.04
N THR A 236 -12.24 48.00 75.13
CA THR A 236 -13.28 48.03 76.19
C THR A 236 -12.61 48.20 77.55
N PHE A 237 -12.89 49.33 78.19
CA PHE A 237 -12.55 49.55 79.60
C PHE A 237 -13.42 48.65 80.48
N SER A 238 -12.81 48.00 81.49
CA SER A 238 -13.53 47.57 82.68
C SER A 238 -12.67 47.77 83.94
N ARG A 239 -13.29 48.41 84.94
CA ARG A 239 -12.71 48.72 86.26
C ARG A 239 -12.70 47.49 87.18
N GLY A 240 -11.73 47.43 88.09
CA GLY A 240 -12.05 47.21 89.52
C GLY A 240 -11.33 46.06 90.26
N GLY A 241 -10.76 46.40 91.43
CA GLY A 241 -10.26 45.47 92.47
C GLY A 241 -8.74 45.24 92.45
N ARG A 242 -7.91 45.66 93.43
CA ARG A 242 -7.80 45.20 94.85
C ARG A 242 -7.72 43.66 94.94
N GLN A 243 -6.79 42.99 95.63
CA GLN A 243 -5.68 43.35 96.55
C GLN A 243 -4.77 42.09 96.69
N GLY A 244 -3.50 42.05 97.12
CA GLY A 244 -2.49 43.03 97.61
C GLY A 244 -1.45 42.31 98.50
N ARG A 245 -0.37 43.00 98.96
CA ARG A 245 0.76 42.48 99.82
C ARG A 245 1.73 41.48 99.11
N SER A 246 3.01 41.33 99.51
CA SER A 246 3.87 42.04 100.49
C SER A 246 5.34 42.03 100.03
N ARG A 247 6.19 42.86 100.65
CA ARG A 247 7.66 42.85 100.53
C ARG A 247 8.29 41.63 101.22
N GLY A 248 9.48 41.28 100.75
CA GLY A 248 10.45 40.34 101.33
C GLY A 248 11.71 40.38 100.48
#